data_AF-X1ABB7-F1
#
_entry.id   AF-X1ABB7-F1
#
_cell.length_a   1.000
_cell.length_b   1.000
_cell.length_c   1.000
_cell.angle_alpha   90.00
_cell.angle_beta   90.00
_cell.angle_gamma   90.00
#
_symmetry.space_group_name_H-M   'P 1'
#
loop_
_entity.id
_entity.type
_entity.pdbx_description
1 polymer ?
#
loop_
_entity_poly.entity_id
_entity_poly.type
_entity_poly.pdbx_seq_one_letter_code
_entity_poly.pdbx_strand_id
1 'polypeptide(L)'
;VIDRIISVSVNALIFASNSCLRILNLAVGSSLFSLTTNSNDYLQSLTKIGIPFEIAFTTGLVIYFLPLVISETSEMRLSLETRGVSINRGNFISRLRSFSVLATSILMNFIEKSKYQAIALESRGFNSKKERTYYRKIKFSLFDIFITILILGLIAGICYVFRADLAAFFAGFVRF
;
A
#
# COMPACT_ATOMS: atom_id res chain seq x y z
N VAL A 1 0.28 -42.84 -28.52
CA VAL A 1 -0.77 -41.80 -28.36
C VAL A 1 -0.43 -40.79 -27.25
N ILE A 2 0.46 -41.12 -26.30
CA ILE A 2 0.81 -40.21 -25.18
C ILE A 2 1.99 -39.27 -25.51
N ASP A 3 2.91 -39.63 -26.42
CA ASP A 3 4.08 -38.79 -26.77
C ASP A 3 3.81 -37.60 -27.70
N ARG A 4 2.56 -37.38 -28.14
CA ARG A 4 2.19 -36.27 -29.04
C ARG A 4 1.49 -35.10 -28.34
N ILE A 5 1.36 -35.14 -27.01
CA ILE A 5 0.59 -34.16 -26.22
C ILE A 5 1.48 -33.00 -25.71
N ILE A 6 2.80 -33.14 -25.75
CA ILE A 6 3.74 -32.12 -25.25
C ILE A 6 4.77 -31.75 -26.34
N SER A 7 4.31 -31.34 -27.52
CA SER A 7 5.17 -30.56 -28.41
C SER A 7 5.20 -29.12 -27.89
N VAL A 8 6.32 -28.73 -27.28
CA VAL A 8 6.56 -27.33 -26.91
C VAL A 8 6.58 -26.52 -28.21
N SER A 9 5.47 -25.87 -28.52
CA SER A 9 5.42 -24.97 -29.66
C SER A 9 6.20 -23.70 -29.31
N VAL A 10 6.93 -23.15 -30.28
CA VAL A 10 7.67 -21.89 -30.11
C VAL A 10 6.72 -20.77 -29.63
N ASN A 11 5.45 -20.82 -30.04
CA ASN A 11 4.42 -19.89 -29.59
C ASN A 11 4.07 -20.04 -28.10
N ALA A 12 4.03 -21.28 -27.58
CA ALA A 12 3.81 -21.53 -26.16
C ALA A 12 4.99 -21.00 -25.31
N LEU A 13 6.22 -21.13 -25.81
CA LEU A 13 7.40 -20.58 -25.15
C LEU A 13 7.39 -19.04 -25.11
N ILE A 14 7.01 -18.39 -26.22
CA ILE A 14 6.86 -16.93 -26.30
C ILE A 14 5.75 -16.44 -25.34
N PHE A 15 4.61 -17.14 -25.29
CA PHE A 15 3.51 -16.80 -24.38
C PHE A 15 3.89 -16.92 -22.90
N ALA A 16 4.58 -18.00 -22.54
CA ALA A 16 5.07 -18.23 -21.18
C ALA A 16 6.11 -17.16 -20.78
N SER A 17 7.04 -16.83 -21.69
CA SER A 17 8.05 -15.79 -21.48
C SER A 17 7.41 -14.42 -21.25
N ASN A 18 6.45 -14.01 -22.09
CA ASN A 18 5.72 -12.76 -21.94
C ASN A 18 4.94 -12.69 -20.62
N SER A 19 4.30 -13.79 -20.22
CA SER A 19 3.56 -13.86 -18.94
C SER A 19 4.49 -13.75 -17.74
N CYS A 20 5.66 -14.39 -17.80
CA CYS A 20 6.69 -14.31 -16.76
C CYS A 20 7.24 -12.88 -16.63
N LEU A 21 7.61 -12.25 -17.75
CA LEU A 21 8.08 -10.86 -17.79
C LEU A 21 7.02 -9.89 -17.25
N ARG A 22 5.72 -10.13 -17.51
CA ARG A 22 4.63 -9.30 -16.98
C ARG A 22 4.55 -9.35 -15.46
N ILE A 23 4.58 -10.55 -14.88
CA ILE A 23 4.52 -10.73 -13.42
C ILE A 23 5.78 -10.15 -12.76
N LEU A 24 6.95 -10.37 -13.37
CA LEU A 24 8.21 -9.80 -12.90
C LEU A 24 8.18 -8.27 -12.88
N ASN A 25 7.69 -7.64 -13.96
CA ASN A 25 7.56 -6.18 -14.03
C ASN A 25 6.63 -5.62 -12.94
N LEU A 26 5.49 -6.27 -12.69
CA LEU A 26 4.59 -5.86 -11.60
C LEU A 26 5.25 -6.00 -10.22
N ALA A 27 5.97 -7.08 -9.98
CA ALA A 27 6.67 -7.32 -8.72
C ALA A 27 7.81 -6.32 -8.49
N VAL A 28 8.65 -6.08 -9.49
CA VAL A 28 9.76 -5.12 -9.41
C VAL A 28 9.22 -3.69 -9.27
N GLY A 29 8.22 -3.31 -10.05
CA GLY A 29 7.61 -1.98 -9.99
C GLY A 29 7.00 -1.67 -8.61
N SER A 30 6.26 -2.61 -8.04
CA SER A 30 5.66 -2.45 -6.70
C SER A 30 6.72 -2.42 -5.58
N SER A 31 7.75 -3.25 -5.67
CA SER A 31 8.87 -3.24 -4.71
C SER A 31 9.66 -1.94 -4.76
N LEU A 32 10.00 -1.44 -5.96
CA LEU A 32 10.68 -0.16 -6.14
C LEU A 32 9.85 0.99 -5.55
N PHE A 33 8.54 1.02 -5.81
CA PHE A 33 7.66 2.02 -5.24
C PHE A 33 7.66 1.97 -3.70
N SER A 34 7.57 0.77 -3.12
CA SER A 34 7.59 0.58 -1.67
C SER A 34 8.91 0.99 -1.01
N LEU A 35 10.05 0.81 -1.69
CA LEU A 35 11.38 1.11 -1.15
C LEU A 35 11.77 2.58 -1.31
N THR A 36 11.31 3.23 -2.38
CA THR A 36 11.70 4.61 -2.71
C THR A 36 10.76 5.66 -2.11
N THR A 37 9.51 5.29 -1.80
CA THR A 37 8.49 6.24 -1.32
C THR A 37 8.47 6.28 0.21
N ASN A 38 8.74 7.44 0.79
CA ASN A 38 8.55 7.66 2.22
C ASN A 38 7.09 8.03 2.53
N SER A 39 6.51 7.43 3.57
CA SER A 39 5.14 7.72 4.03
C SER A 39 4.89 9.20 4.31
N ASN A 40 5.88 9.96 4.80
CA ASN A 40 5.75 11.40 5.03
C ASN A 40 5.51 12.20 3.74
N ASP A 41 6.21 11.82 2.67
CA ASP A 41 6.16 12.54 1.41
C ASP A 41 4.85 12.29 0.67
N TYR A 42 4.31 11.09 0.82
CA TYR A 42 2.98 10.72 0.31
C TYR A 42 1.86 11.56 0.92
N LEU A 43 1.92 11.87 2.22
CA LEU A 43 0.87 12.66 2.88
C LEU A 43 0.90 14.13 2.49
N GLN A 44 2.09 14.66 2.27
CA GLN A 44 2.23 16.02 1.77
C GLN A 44 1.84 16.13 0.29
N SER A 45 2.05 15.09 -0.52
CA SER A 45 1.56 15.10 -1.90
C SER A 45 0.03 15.07 -1.97
N LEU A 46 -0.65 14.34 -1.08
CA LEU A 46 -2.12 14.34 -0.98
C LEU A 46 -2.70 15.73 -0.71
N THR A 47 -2.11 16.48 0.23
CA THR A 47 -2.54 17.88 0.49
C THR A 47 -2.30 18.80 -0.70
N LYS A 48 -1.23 18.58 -1.47
CA LYS A 48 -0.95 19.35 -2.69
C LYS A 48 -1.90 19.04 -3.85
N ILE A 49 -2.46 17.83 -3.92
CA ILE A 49 -3.44 17.42 -4.94
C ILE A 49 -4.82 18.07 -4.70
N GLY A 50 -5.00 18.80 -3.59
CA GLY A 50 -6.22 19.53 -3.26
C GLY A 50 -7.12 18.81 -2.26
N ILE A 51 -6.65 17.71 -1.65
CA ILE A 51 -7.38 17.03 -0.58
C ILE A 51 -7.33 17.92 0.68
N PRO A 52 -8.47 18.11 1.38
CA PRO A 52 -8.51 18.83 2.64
C PRO A 52 -7.47 18.33 3.64
N PHE A 53 -6.84 19.26 4.35
CA PHE A 53 -5.74 18.95 5.26
C PHE A 53 -6.14 17.94 6.34
N GLU A 54 -7.38 17.98 6.83
CA GLU A 54 -7.87 17.06 7.85
C GLU A 54 -7.86 15.61 7.36
N ILE A 55 -8.23 15.38 6.09
CA ILE A 55 -8.26 14.04 5.48
C ILE A 55 -6.84 13.55 5.25
N ALA A 56 -5.95 14.40 4.73
CA ALA A 56 -4.56 14.02 4.52
C ALA A 56 -3.83 13.74 5.84
N PHE A 57 -4.08 14.56 6.86
CA PHE A 57 -3.51 14.38 8.20
C PHE A 57 -4.01 13.09 8.85
N THR A 58 -5.31 12.84 8.87
CA THR A 58 -5.89 11.63 9.48
C THR A 58 -5.42 10.36 8.76
N THR A 59 -5.35 10.37 7.43
CA THR A 59 -4.78 9.26 6.66
C THR A 59 -3.33 8.98 7.06
N GLY A 60 -2.54 10.04 7.23
CA GLY A 60 -1.16 9.91 7.67
C GLY A 60 -1.01 9.37 9.07
N LEU A 61 -1.83 9.89 9.97
CA LEU A 61 -1.93 9.44 11.34
C LEU A 61 -2.18 7.92 11.40
N VAL A 62 -3.08 7.39 10.57
CA VAL A 62 -3.38 5.96 10.49
C VAL A 62 -2.15 5.15 10.05
N ILE A 63 -1.44 5.60 9.01
CA ILE A 63 -0.22 4.93 8.51
C ILE A 63 0.86 4.89 9.61
N TYR A 64 1.04 5.99 10.35
CA TYR A 64 1.98 6.05 11.47
C TYR A 64 1.55 5.22 12.67
N PHE A 65 0.24 5.09 12.91
CA PHE A 65 -0.26 4.34 14.04
C PHE A 65 -0.19 2.84 13.88
N LEU A 66 -0.25 2.33 12.65
CA LEU A 66 -0.21 0.89 12.40
C LEU A 66 0.97 0.17 13.09
N PRO A 67 2.25 0.61 12.95
CA PRO A 67 3.36 -0.05 13.65
C PRO A 67 3.23 0.05 15.18
N LEU A 68 2.73 1.16 15.70
CA LEU A 68 2.49 1.33 17.14
C LEU A 68 1.44 0.34 17.67
N VAL A 69 0.35 0.16 16.91
CA VAL A 69 -0.70 -0.81 17.22
C VAL A 69 -0.11 -2.21 17.27
N ILE A 70 0.75 -2.58 16.31
CA ILE A 70 1.36 -3.91 16.27
C ILE A 70 2.24 -4.17 17.50
N SER A 71 3.09 -3.20 17.89
CA SER A 71 3.92 -3.37 19.09
C SER A 71 3.07 -3.46 20.36
N GLU A 72 2.08 -2.60 20.51
CA GLU A 72 1.23 -2.57 21.70
C GLU A 72 0.33 -3.80 21.82
N THR A 73 -0.24 -4.27 20.70
CA THR A 73 -1.00 -5.51 20.68
C THR A 73 -0.13 -6.71 21.06
N SER A 74 1.16 -6.71 20.71
CA SER A 74 2.10 -7.76 21.13
C SER A 74 2.37 -7.73 22.65
N GLU A 75 2.52 -6.55 23.24
CA GLU A 75 2.71 -6.39 24.69
C GLU A 75 1.45 -6.77 25.47
N MET A 76 0.27 -6.31 25.03
CA MET A 76 -1.00 -6.66 25.64
C MET A 76 -1.27 -8.15 25.56
N ARG A 77 -0.94 -8.78 24.42
CA ARG A 77 -1.04 -10.22 24.25
C ARG A 77 -0.21 -10.95 25.32
N LEU A 78 1.07 -10.56 25.49
CA LEU A 78 1.94 -11.16 26.50
C LEU A 78 1.42 -10.93 27.92
N SER A 79 0.89 -9.73 28.22
CA SER A 79 0.28 -9.42 29.52
C SER A 79 -0.97 -10.26 29.82
N LEU A 80 -1.77 -10.57 28.80
CA LEU A 80 -2.93 -11.45 28.96
C LEU A 80 -2.51 -12.92 29.14
N GLU A 81 -1.46 -13.35 28.42
CA GLU A 81 -0.89 -14.69 28.57
C GLU A 81 -0.30 -14.90 29.99
N THR A 82 0.34 -13.90 30.60
CA THR A 82 0.80 -13.99 32.00
C THR A 82 -0.35 -14.02 33.01
N ARG A 83 -1.49 -13.40 32.68
CA ARG A 83 -2.75 -13.49 33.45
C ARG A 83 -3.52 -14.80 33.21
N GLY A 84 -2.95 -15.75 32.47
CA GLY A 84 -3.53 -17.07 32.24
C GLY A 84 -4.52 -17.14 31.07
N VAL A 85 -4.68 -16.07 30.29
CA VAL A 85 -5.51 -16.08 29.07
C VAL A 85 -4.73 -16.76 27.95
N SER A 86 -5.08 -18.01 27.65
CA SER A 86 -4.45 -18.74 26.56
C SER A 86 -5.08 -18.37 25.21
N ILE A 87 -4.37 -17.57 24.41
CA ILE A 87 -4.86 -17.07 23.12
C ILE A 87 -4.71 -18.12 22.01
N ASN A 88 -3.62 -18.91 22.06
CA ASN A 88 -3.30 -19.91 21.04
C ASN A 88 -3.62 -21.37 21.42
N ARG A 89 -4.07 -21.64 22.65
CA ARG A 89 -4.32 -23.02 23.15
C ARG A 89 -5.82 -23.27 23.39
N GLY A 90 -6.23 -24.53 23.30
CA GLY A 90 -7.61 -24.99 23.51
C GLY A 90 -8.45 -25.16 22.23
N ASN A 91 -9.75 -25.42 22.44
CA ASN A 91 -10.74 -25.65 21.39
C ASN A 91 -11.06 -24.35 20.62
N PHE A 92 -11.67 -24.47 19.44
CA PHE A 92 -12.04 -23.30 18.61
C PHE A 92 -12.87 -22.25 19.38
N ILE A 93 -13.83 -22.71 20.19
CA ILE A 93 -14.70 -21.85 21.01
C ILE A 93 -13.90 -21.13 22.11
N SER A 94 -12.92 -21.79 22.74
CA SER A 94 -12.09 -21.14 23.77
C SER A 94 -11.15 -20.11 23.15
N ARG A 95 -10.61 -20.37 21.96
CA ARG A 95 -9.79 -19.40 21.21
C ARG A 95 -10.57 -18.14 20.86
N LEU A 96 -11.82 -18.29 20.39
CA LEU A 96 -12.69 -17.15 20.10
C LEU A 96 -12.96 -16.30 21.35
N ARG A 97 -13.19 -16.93 22.50
CA ARG A 97 -13.39 -16.22 23.77
C ARG A 97 -12.11 -15.50 24.23
N SER A 98 -10.94 -16.13 24.10
CA SER A 98 -9.66 -15.46 24.40
C SER A 98 -9.40 -14.27 23.47
N PHE A 99 -9.74 -14.42 22.19
CA PHE A 99 -9.60 -13.35 21.21
C PHE A 99 -10.55 -12.18 21.50
N SER A 100 -11.78 -12.44 21.95
CA SER A 100 -12.71 -11.35 22.32
C SER A 100 -12.22 -10.56 23.53
N VAL A 101 -11.58 -11.21 24.51
CA VAL A 101 -10.94 -10.53 25.67
C VAL A 101 -9.79 -9.62 25.21
N LEU A 102 -8.92 -10.13 24.32
CA LEU A 102 -7.84 -9.34 23.73
C LEU A 102 -8.38 -8.15 22.93
N ALA A 103 -9.37 -8.37 22.06
CA ALA A 103 -9.99 -7.32 21.27
C ALA A 103 -10.62 -6.24 22.15
N THR A 104 -11.36 -6.63 23.19
CA THR A 104 -11.97 -5.67 24.12
C THR A 104 -10.92 -4.82 24.84
N SER A 105 -9.82 -5.44 25.28
CA SER A 105 -8.72 -4.74 25.96
C SER A 105 -8.04 -3.72 25.05
N ILE A 106 -7.78 -4.12 23.82
CA ILE A 106 -7.18 -3.26 22.79
C ILE A 106 -8.09 -2.08 22.47
N LEU A 107 -9.39 -2.33 22.28
CA LEU A 107 -10.36 -1.27 22.00
C LEU A 107 -10.44 -0.25 23.13
N MET A 108 -10.47 -0.68 24.39
CA MET A 108 -10.50 0.23 25.53
C MET A 108 -9.25 1.12 25.58
N ASN A 109 -8.06 0.54 25.35
CA ASN A 109 -6.82 1.31 25.30
C ASN A 109 -6.83 2.32 24.13
N PHE A 110 -7.28 1.91 22.95
CA PHE A 110 -7.37 2.84 21.81
C PHE A 110 -8.34 3.98 22.03
N ILE A 111 -9.49 3.73 22.67
CA ILE A 111 -10.44 4.79 23.04
C ILE A 111 -9.75 5.81 23.95
N GLU A 112 -9.04 5.35 24.98
CA GLU A 112 -8.32 6.25 25.90
C GLU A 112 -7.22 7.04 25.19
N LYS A 113 -6.37 6.37 24.38
CA LYS A 113 -5.32 7.03 23.61
C LYS A 113 -5.86 8.05 22.62
N SER A 114 -6.97 7.75 21.94
CA SER A 114 -7.60 8.69 21.01
C SER A 114 -8.03 9.97 21.71
N LYS A 115 -8.53 9.88 22.96
CA LYS A 115 -8.89 11.05 23.78
C LYS A 115 -7.67 11.89 24.11
N TYR A 116 -6.61 11.27 24.64
CA TYR A 116 -5.37 12.00 24.95
C TYR A 116 -4.76 12.66 23.72
N GLN A 117 -4.79 11.96 22.58
CA GLN A 117 -4.29 12.51 21.34
C GLN A 117 -5.14 13.68 20.84
N ALA A 118 -6.46 13.59 20.93
CA ALA A 118 -7.36 14.70 20.58
C ALA A 118 -7.08 15.94 21.45
N ILE A 119 -6.94 15.76 22.77
CA ILE A 119 -6.58 16.83 23.71
C ILE A 119 -5.20 17.43 23.38
N ALA A 120 -4.21 16.58 23.06
CA ALA A 120 -2.88 17.03 22.64
C ALA A 120 -2.90 17.81 21.31
N LEU A 121 -3.77 17.44 20.37
CA LEU A 121 -3.97 18.18 19.12
C LEU A 121 -4.68 19.52 19.36
N GLU A 122 -5.71 19.54 20.21
CA GLU A 122 -6.45 20.75 20.54
C GLU A 122 -5.57 21.78 21.28
N SER A 123 -4.80 21.34 22.27
CA SER A 123 -3.83 22.18 23.00
C SER A 123 -2.75 22.78 22.09
N ARG A 124 -2.40 22.11 20.99
CA ARG A 124 -1.49 22.62 19.95
C ARG A 124 -2.18 23.52 18.92
N GLY A 125 -3.47 23.79 19.08
CA GLY A 125 -4.25 24.61 18.14
C GLY A 125 -4.51 23.93 16.80
N PHE A 126 -4.66 22.59 16.77
CA PHE A 126 -4.89 21.84 15.54
C PHE A 126 -6.12 22.30 14.75
N ASN A 127 -7.13 22.93 15.39
CA ASN A 127 -8.32 23.46 14.72
C ASN A 127 -8.22 24.98 14.40
N SER A 128 -7.02 25.56 14.45
CA SER A 128 -6.82 26.98 14.13
C SER A 128 -7.12 27.26 12.65
N LYS A 129 -7.95 28.29 12.38
CA LYS A 129 -8.31 28.77 11.02
C LYS A 129 -7.22 29.59 10.33
N LYS A 130 -6.03 29.72 10.92
CA LYS A 130 -4.88 30.41 10.32
C LYS A 130 -4.31 29.59 9.15
N GLU A 131 -3.68 30.28 8.20
CA GLU A 131 -2.92 29.63 7.13
C GLU A 131 -1.89 28.65 7.72
N ARG A 132 -1.92 27.40 7.24
CA ARG A 132 -1.05 26.33 7.74
C ARG A 132 0.32 26.41 7.11
N THR A 133 1.36 26.40 7.93
CA THR A 133 2.75 26.31 7.48
C THR A 133 3.26 24.89 7.54
N TYR A 134 3.89 24.41 6.47
CA TYR A 134 4.50 23.08 6.40
C TYR A 134 5.98 23.14 6.78
N TYR A 135 6.40 22.29 7.72
CA TYR A 135 7.80 22.19 8.16
C TYR A 135 8.71 21.66 7.04
N ARG A 136 8.36 20.52 6.45
CA ARG A 136 9.00 20.01 5.23
C ARG A 136 8.25 20.56 4.04
N LYS A 137 8.92 21.11 3.03
CA LYS A 137 8.30 21.50 1.76
C LYS A 137 8.90 20.63 0.65
N ILE A 138 8.12 19.72 0.08
CA ILE A 138 8.52 19.03 -1.16
C ILE A 138 8.70 20.10 -2.24
N LYS A 139 9.91 20.26 -2.77
CA LYS A 139 10.19 21.10 -3.95
C LYS A 139 10.43 20.16 -5.12
N PHE A 140 9.79 20.42 -6.25
CA PHE A 140 10.11 19.74 -7.49
C PHE A 140 11.44 20.27 -8.01
N SER A 141 12.43 19.41 -8.13
CA SER A 141 13.68 19.74 -8.81
C SER A 141 13.46 19.71 -10.33
N LEU A 142 14.26 20.48 -11.08
CA LEU A 142 14.30 20.40 -12.54
C LEU A 142 14.67 18.97 -13.01
N PHE A 143 15.46 18.27 -12.21
CA PHE A 143 15.80 16.87 -12.44
C PHE A 143 14.59 15.93 -12.34
N ASP A 144 13.69 16.18 -11.39
CA ASP A 144 12.45 15.40 -11.22
C ASP A 144 11.53 15.58 -12.43
N ILE A 145 11.47 16.80 -12.98
CA ILE A 145 10.69 17.12 -14.18
C ILE A 145 11.28 16.37 -15.40
N PHE A 146 12.60 16.42 -15.57
CA PHE A 146 13.26 15.73 -16.68
C PHE A 146 13.02 14.22 -16.63
N ILE A 147 13.19 13.60 -15.46
CA ILE A 147 12.90 12.16 -15.25
C ILE A 147 11.44 11.85 -15.53
N THR A 148 10.51 12.68 -15.04
CA THR A 148 9.07 12.46 -15.24
C THR A 148 8.69 12.48 -16.71
N ILE A 149 9.23 13.44 -17.48
CA ILE A 149 9.01 13.54 -18.93
C ILE A 149 9.62 12.32 -19.66
N LEU A 150 10.83 11.92 -19.28
CA LEU A 150 11.49 10.75 -19.87
C LEU A 150 10.68 9.46 -19.63
N ILE A 151 10.18 9.25 -18.40
CA ILE A 151 9.34 8.10 -18.07
C ILE A 151 8.01 8.15 -18.84
N LEU A 152 7.34 9.30 -18.90
CA LEU A 152 6.11 9.47 -19.68
C LEU A 152 6.34 9.20 -21.18
N GLY A 153 7.46 9.65 -21.72
CA GLY A 153 7.87 9.38 -23.10
C GLY A 153 8.10 7.89 -23.35
N LEU A 154 8.78 7.19 -22.45
CA LEU A 154 8.97 5.74 -22.53
C LEU A 154 7.64 4.98 -22.46
N ILE A 155 6.75 5.35 -21.53
CA ILE A 155 5.40 4.74 -21.42
C ILE A 155 4.61 4.98 -22.70
N ALA A 156 4.59 6.20 -23.23
CA ALA A 156 3.91 6.54 -24.47
C ALA A 156 4.47 5.76 -25.67
N GLY A 157 5.80 5.61 -25.75
CA GLY A 157 6.48 4.80 -26.76
C GLY A 157 6.10 3.33 -26.68
N ILE A 158 6.10 2.74 -25.48
CA ILE A 158 5.67 1.36 -25.25
C ILE A 158 4.19 1.20 -25.63
N CYS A 159 3.31 2.13 -25.24
CA CYS A 159 1.90 2.11 -25.61
C CYS A 159 1.70 2.22 -27.13
N TYR A 160 2.49 3.02 -27.83
CA TYR A 160 2.43 3.14 -29.29
C TYR A 160 2.81 1.83 -29.99
N VAL A 161 3.88 1.18 -29.53
CA VAL A 161 4.33 -0.13 -30.05
C VAL A 161 3.27 -1.21 -29.76
N PHE A 162 2.74 -1.27 -28.54
CA PHE A 162 1.67 -2.21 -28.19
C PHE A 162 0.38 -1.99 -28.98
N ARG A 163 0.06 -0.73 -29.34
CA ARG A 163 -1.10 -0.44 -30.22
C ARG A 163 -0.89 -1.01 -31.63
N ALA A 164 0.33 -1.01 -32.14
CA ALA A 164 0.67 -1.59 -33.44
C ALA A 164 0.51 -3.12 -33.44
N ASP A 165 0.94 -3.79 -32.37
CA ASP A 165 0.75 -5.24 -32.19
C ASP A 165 -0.72 -5.62 -31.98
N LEU A 166 -1.51 -4.80 -31.26
CA LEU A 166 -2.94 -5.04 -31.05
C LEU A 166 -3.77 -4.84 -32.34
N ALA A 167 -3.38 -3.89 -33.18
CA ALA A 167 -3.98 -3.70 -34.50
C ALA A 167 -3.63 -4.84 -35.48
N ALA A 168 -2.40 -5.36 -35.44
CA ALA A 168 -2.00 -6.55 -36.19
C ALA A 168 -2.72 -7.83 -35.73
N PHE A 169 -2.93 -7.97 -34.41
CA PHE A 169 -3.73 -9.07 -33.83
C PHE A 169 -5.20 -9.01 -34.25
N PHE A 170 -5.85 -7.84 -34.22
CA PHE A 170 -7.24 -7.68 -34.67
C PHE A 170 -7.39 -7.87 -36.18
N ALA A 171 -6.43 -7.40 -37.00
CA ALA A 171 -6.44 -7.60 -38.45
C ALA A 171 -6.26 -9.09 -38.85
N GLY A 172 -5.54 -9.88 -38.03
CA GLY A 172 -5.44 -11.33 -38.19
C GLY A 172 -6.73 -12.08 -37.86
N PHE A 173 -7.56 -11.55 -36.95
CA PHE A 173 -8.84 -12.16 -36.56
C PHE A 173 -9.96 -11.91 -37.58
N VAL A 174 -9.96 -10.75 -38.26
CA VAL A 174 -10.97 -10.38 -39.28
C VAL A 174 -10.75 -11.09 -40.62
N ARG A 175 -9.60 -11.76 -40.80
CA ARG A 175 -9.25 -12.48 -42.05
C ARG A 175 -9.56 -13.98 -42.01
N PHE A 176 -10.22 -14.46 -40.96
CA PHE A 176 -10.81 -15.80 -40.84
C PHE A 176 -12.33 -15.74 -40.98
#